data_AF-A0A3B3SJJ3-F1
#
_entry.id   AF-A0A3B3SJJ3-F1
#
_cell.length_a   1.000
_cell.length_b   1.000
_cell.length_c   1.000
_cell.angle_alpha   90.00
_cell.angle_beta   90.00
_cell.angle_gamma   90.00
#
_symmetry.space_group_name_H-M   'P 1'
#
loop_
_entity.id
_entity.type
_entity.pdbx_description
1 polymer ?
#
loop_
_entity_poly.entity_id
_entity_poly.type
_entity_poly.pdbx_seq_one_letter_code
_entity_poly.pdbx_strand_id
1 'polypeptide(L)'
;MKIILRILPTISKDTLQALIDKLLNSGLESTQDLKYVTQEDIADLLPAIQLRKLLEAFKKETEVVSLDLQILPSPTPQVSSPSVLPCSSASSGLSNQESSSSENCGPSSQIKKTWPETFQIPWTAMPMDIRSALADGKRPSPAARRQMVRVLADEMRKYELYPTRGQCVTVCRNIIRQYPQSFADLRDNGQVLGNGYTSLLIQIKNRIENLNRTTSFRQHRSSSDGLKRGPTDTYGCTRFQPDLPPEETDETIEQKRQRLEEIYHRDGINGVEKAEVKQLMETTFCLQRQQINILPAPTIADLKQQWPYLFTQKGLHAHFELLTDIKVMRALELAMEECGRAIMEFFSNKPSNADVRAVISLRPDLELSLCVIQLLMAHFSETQEGLILFANASSTAADVERTLELPATPRLILLGEKPGSYINKWMISFEGQVICESIQPSFLSGLAAVFSIIYNFNVEYQVEAACTLEFIQRLDA
;
A
#
# COMPACT_ATOMS: atom_id res chain seq x y z
N MET A 1 -30.67 -20.84 -22.68
CA MET A 1 -31.03 -19.67 -23.52
C MET A 1 -30.42 -18.35 -23.04
N LYS A 2 -30.72 -17.86 -21.82
CA LYS A 2 -30.26 -16.54 -21.33
C LYS A 2 -28.73 -16.34 -21.38
N ILE A 3 -27.95 -17.36 -21.01
CA ILE A 3 -26.48 -17.32 -21.03
C ILE A 3 -25.94 -17.13 -22.46
N ILE A 4 -26.49 -17.87 -23.43
CA ILE A 4 -26.05 -17.81 -24.84
C ILE A 4 -26.34 -16.42 -25.44
N LEU A 5 -27.54 -15.88 -25.19
CA LEU A 5 -27.95 -14.57 -25.69
C LEU A 5 -27.16 -13.40 -25.05
N ARG A 6 -26.71 -13.54 -23.80
CA ARG A 6 -25.85 -12.55 -23.15
C ARG A 6 -24.50 -12.40 -23.87
N ILE A 7 -24.04 -13.46 -24.53
CA ILE A 7 -22.67 -13.55 -25.08
C ILE A 7 -22.65 -13.40 -26.58
N LEU A 8 -23.67 -13.94 -27.24
CA LEU A 8 -23.88 -13.84 -28.67
C LEU A 8 -25.23 -13.13 -28.90
N PRO A 9 -25.34 -11.83 -28.59
CA PRO A 9 -26.60 -11.08 -28.72
C PRO A 9 -27.10 -10.98 -30.17
N THR A 10 -26.21 -11.19 -31.14
CA THR A 10 -26.49 -11.13 -32.58
C THR A 10 -26.68 -12.51 -33.23
N ILE A 11 -26.77 -13.60 -32.44
CA ILE A 11 -27.01 -14.96 -32.98
C ILE A 11 -28.40 -15.04 -33.62
N SER A 12 -28.50 -15.74 -34.76
CA SER A 12 -29.80 -15.97 -35.40
C SER A 12 -30.68 -16.87 -34.51
N LYS A 13 -32.02 -16.70 -34.59
CA LYS A 13 -32.95 -17.53 -33.81
C LYS A 13 -32.83 -19.02 -34.17
N ASP A 14 -32.61 -19.32 -35.44
CA ASP A 14 -32.48 -20.69 -35.93
C ASP A 14 -31.19 -21.35 -35.43
N THR A 15 -30.07 -20.61 -35.45
CA THR A 15 -28.79 -21.08 -34.90
C THR A 15 -28.83 -21.24 -33.39
N LEU A 16 -29.53 -20.34 -32.67
CA LEU A 16 -29.71 -20.44 -31.23
C LEU A 16 -30.52 -21.68 -30.85
N GLN A 17 -31.61 -21.96 -31.57
CA GLN A 17 -32.45 -23.12 -31.30
C GLN A 17 -31.69 -24.41 -31.59
N ALA A 18 -31.01 -24.50 -32.74
CA ALA A 18 -30.17 -25.65 -33.09
C ALA A 18 -29.08 -25.92 -32.04
N LEU A 19 -28.48 -24.85 -31.48
CA LEU A 19 -27.45 -24.98 -30.45
C LEU A 19 -28.01 -25.44 -29.11
N ILE A 20 -29.21 -25.00 -28.73
CA ILE A 20 -29.88 -25.49 -27.53
C ILE A 20 -30.26 -26.97 -27.69
N ASP A 21 -30.87 -27.32 -28.81
CA ASP A 21 -31.30 -28.69 -29.08
C ASP A 21 -30.11 -29.66 -29.11
N LYS A 22 -29.00 -29.24 -29.71
CA LYS A 22 -27.77 -30.04 -29.73
C LYS A 22 -27.19 -30.26 -28.33
N LEU A 23 -27.12 -29.20 -27.51
CA LEU A 23 -26.63 -29.32 -26.13
C LEU A 23 -27.55 -30.21 -25.26
N LEU A 24 -28.87 -30.08 -25.40
CA LEU A 24 -29.82 -30.93 -24.68
C LEU A 24 -29.69 -32.40 -25.12
N ASN A 25 -29.53 -32.67 -26.41
CA ASN A 25 -29.32 -34.01 -26.94
C ASN A 25 -27.97 -34.62 -26.51
N SER A 26 -26.98 -33.79 -26.17
CA SER A 26 -25.71 -34.23 -25.58
C SER A 26 -25.79 -34.54 -24.08
N GLY A 27 -26.98 -34.47 -23.46
CA GLY A 27 -27.20 -34.81 -22.05
C GLY A 27 -27.04 -33.65 -21.08
N LEU A 28 -27.16 -32.40 -21.55
CA LEU A 28 -27.10 -31.21 -20.70
C LEU A 28 -28.41 -31.02 -19.93
N GLU A 29 -28.44 -31.35 -18.64
CA GLU A 29 -29.66 -31.28 -17.81
C GLU A 29 -29.72 -30.01 -16.93
N SER A 30 -28.56 -29.45 -16.57
CA SER A 30 -28.43 -28.31 -15.68
C SER A 30 -27.41 -27.28 -16.15
N THR A 31 -27.44 -26.09 -15.56
CA THR A 31 -26.42 -25.04 -15.80
C THR A 31 -25.04 -25.44 -15.28
N GLN A 32 -24.94 -26.40 -14.35
CA GLN A 32 -23.65 -26.91 -13.86
C GLN A 32 -22.94 -27.81 -14.88
N ASP A 33 -23.69 -28.42 -15.80
CA ASP A 33 -23.14 -29.32 -16.82
C ASP A 33 -22.44 -28.56 -17.95
N LEU A 34 -22.65 -27.24 -18.02
CA LEU A 34 -22.01 -26.36 -19.00
C LEU A 34 -20.47 -26.42 -18.95
N LYS A 35 -19.87 -26.79 -17.81
CA LYS A 35 -18.42 -26.98 -17.66
C LYS A 35 -17.86 -28.16 -18.46
N TYR A 36 -18.71 -29.11 -18.83
CA TYR A 36 -18.32 -30.31 -19.58
C TYR A 36 -18.47 -30.15 -21.10
N VAL A 37 -19.09 -29.06 -21.57
CA VAL A 37 -19.22 -28.77 -23.00
C VAL A 37 -17.86 -28.44 -23.59
N THR A 38 -17.49 -29.14 -24.66
CA THR A 38 -16.22 -28.97 -25.36
C THR A 38 -16.42 -28.32 -26.73
N GLN A 39 -15.32 -28.00 -27.41
CA GLN A 39 -15.38 -27.42 -28.75
C GLN A 39 -16.01 -28.37 -29.77
N GLU A 40 -15.80 -29.68 -29.62
CA GLU A 40 -16.30 -30.68 -30.56
C GLU A 40 -17.84 -30.77 -30.56
N ASP A 41 -18.45 -30.47 -29.42
CA ASP A 41 -19.91 -30.56 -29.22
C ASP A 41 -20.70 -29.50 -30.02
N ILE A 42 -20.07 -28.36 -30.36
CA ILE A 42 -20.73 -27.20 -30.98
C ILE A 42 -19.95 -26.59 -32.16
N ALA A 43 -18.91 -27.26 -32.66
CA ALA A 43 -18.00 -26.77 -33.71
C ALA A 43 -18.67 -26.46 -35.05
N ASP A 44 -19.75 -27.17 -35.37
CA ASP A 44 -20.53 -27.09 -36.61
C ASP A 44 -21.60 -25.98 -36.59
N LEU A 45 -21.91 -25.42 -35.42
CA LEU A 45 -23.01 -24.46 -35.26
C LEU A 45 -22.54 -23.01 -35.14
N LEU A 46 -21.27 -22.78 -34.82
CA LEU A 46 -20.73 -21.43 -34.56
C LEU A 46 -19.34 -21.23 -35.20
N PRO A 47 -19.04 -20.00 -35.67
CA PRO A 47 -17.68 -19.61 -36.02
C PRO A 47 -16.72 -19.78 -34.84
N ALA A 48 -15.48 -20.17 -35.12
CA ALA A 48 -14.48 -20.54 -34.12
C ALA A 48 -14.30 -19.52 -32.97
N ILE A 49 -14.42 -18.22 -33.26
CA ILE A 49 -14.27 -17.16 -32.25
C ILE A 49 -15.50 -17.08 -31.34
N GLN A 50 -16.71 -17.22 -31.89
CA GLN A 50 -17.95 -17.19 -31.11
C GLN A 50 -18.05 -18.43 -30.22
N LEU A 51 -17.63 -19.57 -30.73
CA LEU A 51 -17.52 -20.81 -29.99
C LEU A 51 -16.59 -20.68 -28.78
N ARG A 52 -15.37 -20.15 -28.98
CA ARG A 52 -14.40 -19.96 -27.88
C ARG A 52 -14.95 -19.03 -26.79
N LYS A 53 -15.58 -17.93 -27.18
CA LYS A 53 -16.22 -16.99 -26.24
C LYS A 53 -17.34 -17.66 -25.43
N LEU A 54 -18.12 -18.51 -26.09
CA LEU A 54 -19.23 -19.22 -25.43
C LEU A 54 -18.71 -20.25 -24.42
N LEU A 55 -17.69 -21.05 -24.78
CA LEU A 55 -17.08 -22.03 -23.89
C LEU A 55 -16.39 -21.39 -22.68
N GLU A 56 -15.69 -20.27 -22.88
CA GLU A 56 -15.04 -19.55 -21.77
C GLU A 56 -16.06 -19.08 -20.75
N ALA A 57 -17.22 -18.61 -21.21
CA ALA A 57 -18.24 -18.14 -20.29
C ALA A 57 -19.08 -19.25 -19.66
N PHE A 58 -19.25 -20.39 -20.33
CA PHE A 58 -19.81 -21.59 -19.69
C PHE A 58 -18.97 -21.99 -18.47
N LYS A 59 -17.64 -21.93 -18.57
CA LYS A 59 -16.74 -22.17 -17.43
C LYS A 59 -16.92 -21.13 -16.32
N LYS A 60 -16.96 -19.84 -16.67
CA LYS A 60 -17.17 -18.75 -15.71
C LYS A 60 -18.51 -18.84 -14.98
N GLU A 61 -19.60 -19.18 -15.69
CA GLU A 61 -20.92 -19.30 -15.06
C GLU A 61 -20.98 -20.47 -14.07
N THR A 62 -20.26 -21.56 -14.34
CA THR A 62 -20.18 -22.70 -13.40
C THR A 62 -19.29 -22.43 -12.19
N GLU A 63 -18.26 -21.58 -12.31
CA GLU A 63 -17.44 -21.17 -11.17
C GLU A 63 -18.24 -20.31 -10.19
N VAL A 64 -19.07 -19.38 -10.71
CA VAL A 64 -19.96 -18.53 -9.90
C VAL A 64 -21.01 -19.38 -9.14
N VAL A 65 -21.66 -20.34 -9.81
CA VAL A 65 -22.68 -21.20 -9.17
C VAL A 65 -22.08 -22.17 -8.15
N SER A 66 -20.83 -22.61 -8.34
CA SER A 66 -20.13 -23.46 -7.38
C SER A 66 -19.76 -22.75 -6.07
N LEU A 67 -19.62 -21.42 -6.10
CA LEU A 67 -19.34 -20.60 -4.92
C LEU A 67 -20.61 -20.39 -4.06
N ASP A 68 -21.79 -20.29 -4.69
CA ASP A 68 -23.07 -20.05 -4.00
C ASP A 68 -23.65 -21.29 -3.28
N LEU A 69 -23.32 -22.51 -3.70
CA LEU A 69 -23.96 -23.74 -3.19
C LEU A 69 -23.26 -24.41 -1.99
N GLN A 70 -22.16 -23.84 -1.48
CA GLN A 70 -21.41 -24.45 -0.36
C GLN A 70 -21.85 -24.01 1.05
N ILE A 71 -23.00 -23.35 1.20
CA ILE A 71 -23.55 -22.99 2.52
C ILE A 71 -24.88 -23.73 2.73
N LEU A 72 -24.84 -24.88 3.40
CA LEU A 72 -26.00 -25.46 4.06
C LEU A 72 -25.66 -25.89 5.50
N PRO A 73 -26.43 -25.47 6.52
CA PRO A 73 -26.16 -25.77 7.93
C PRO A 73 -26.89 -27.04 8.42
N SER A 74 -26.40 -27.63 9.50
CA SER A 74 -27.09 -28.66 10.30
C SER A 74 -26.75 -28.47 11.80
N PRO A 75 -27.50 -29.07 12.75
CA PRO A 75 -28.60 -28.40 13.43
C PRO A 75 -28.35 -28.14 14.93
N THR A 76 -29.27 -27.37 15.51
CA THR A 76 -29.46 -26.99 16.93
C THR A 76 -29.29 -28.12 17.95
N PRO A 77 -29.00 -27.74 19.22
CA PRO A 77 -30.01 -27.98 20.24
C PRO A 77 -30.33 -26.75 21.11
N GLN A 78 -31.49 -26.88 21.73
CA GLN A 78 -32.35 -25.87 22.31
C GLN A 78 -32.15 -25.77 23.84
N VAL A 79 -32.54 -24.61 24.41
CA VAL A 79 -33.25 -24.44 25.70
C VAL A 79 -32.45 -23.96 26.95
N SER A 80 -32.76 -22.70 27.28
CA SER A 80 -33.09 -22.11 28.60
C SER A 80 -32.03 -21.60 29.58
N SER A 81 -32.09 -20.27 29.76
CA SER A 81 -31.85 -19.55 31.03
C SER A 81 -33.00 -19.82 32.03
N PRO A 82 -32.84 -19.57 33.36
CA PRO A 82 -33.01 -18.20 33.87
C PRO A 82 -32.13 -17.77 35.08
N SER A 83 -31.78 -16.49 35.07
CA SER A 83 -31.82 -15.43 36.11
C SER A 83 -31.50 -15.64 37.62
N VAL A 84 -31.05 -14.48 38.16
CA VAL A 84 -31.13 -13.87 39.52
C VAL A 84 -30.07 -14.15 40.62
N LEU A 85 -29.40 -13.03 41.00
CA LEU A 85 -28.68 -12.68 42.24
C LEU A 85 -29.65 -12.61 43.47
N PRO A 86 -29.30 -12.19 44.72
CA PRO A 86 -28.03 -11.68 45.29
C PRO A 86 -27.67 -12.08 46.77
N CYS A 87 -26.45 -11.66 47.17
CA CYS A 87 -26.08 -11.06 48.48
C CYS A 87 -25.82 -11.89 49.78
N SER A 88 -24.64 -11.55 50.34
CA SER A 88 -24.40 -11.15 51.75
C SER A 88 -23.92 -12.16 52.81
N SER A 89 -22.60 -12.08 53.05
CA SER A 89 -21.91 -11.70 54.31
C SER A 89 -22.06 -12.53 55.60
N ALA A 90 -20.88 -12.90 56.13
CA ALA A 90 -20.31 -12.44 57.42
C ALA A 90 -19.81 -13.57 58.36
N SER A 91 -18.50 -13.47 58.69
CA SER A 91 -17.83 -13.76 59.99
C SER A 91 -17.90 -15.19 60.57
N SER A 92 -16.89 -15.78 61.24
CA SER A 92 -15.72 -15.27 61.98
C SER A 92 -14.89 -16.46 62.51
N GLY A 93 -13.60 -16.23 62.82
CA GLY A 93 -12.82 -16.95 63.84
C GLY A 93 -11.57 -17.68 63.31
N LEU A 94 -10.41 -17.01 63.13
CA LEU A 94 -9.33 -16.76 64.10
C LEU A 94 -8.56 -18.01 64.59
N SER A 95 -7.34 -18.19 64.08
CA SER A 95 -6.11 -18.30 64.90
C SER A 95 -4.85 -18.05 64.05
N ASN A 96 -3.94 -17.26 64.62
CA ASN A 96 -2.75 -16.64 64.04
C ASN A 96 -1.50 -17.53 64.06
N GLN A 97 -0.58 -17.30 63.13
CA GLN A 97 0.87 -17.01 63.34
C GLN A 97 1.50 -16.75 61.94
N GLU A 98 1.67 -15.48 61.54
CA GLU A 98 2.86 -14.62 61.71
C GLU A 98 4.08 -14.99 60.84
N SER A 99 4.22 -14.27 59.70
CA SER A 99 5.45 -13.52 59.36
C SER A 99 5.22 -12.57 58.17
N SER A 100 4.96 -11.29 58.51
CA SER A 100 5.28 -10.02 57.85
C SER A 100 5.33 -9.87 56.31
N SER A 101 4.22 -9.32 55.78
CA SER A 101 4.01 -8.23 54.79
C SER A 101 5.19 -7.65 54.00
N SER A 102 5.16 -7.48 52.67
CA SER A 102 4.19 -6.89 51.71
C SER A 102 4.45 -5.42 51.41
N GLU A 103 4.65 -5.10 50.13
CA GLU A 103 3.98 -3.97 49.49
C GLU A 103 3.48 -4.42 48.11
N ASN A 104 2.21 -4.16 47.84
CA ASN A 104 1.44 -4.62 46.69
C ASN A 104 0.91 -3.36 45.98
N CYS A 105 1.06 -3.23 44.66
CA CYS A 105 0.29 -2.26 43.88
C CYS A 105 0.24 -2.63 42.38
N GLY A 106 -0.97 -2.88 41.87
CA GLY A 106 -1.34 -2.72 40.46
C GLY A 106 -1.75 -4.00 39.72
N PRO A 107 -2.93 -4.06 39.06
CA PRO A 107 -3.24 -5.12 38.11
C PRO A 107 -2.39 -4.88 36.87
N SER A 108 -1.30 -5.65 36.72
CA SER A 108 -0.59 -5.71 35.44
C SER A 108 -1.57 -6.27 34.41
N SER A 109 -2.02 -5.38 33.53
CA SER A 109 -2.61 -5.78 32.25
C SER A 109 -1.64 -6.77 31.61
N GLN A 110 -2.02 -8.05 31.56
CA GLN A 110 -1.30 -9.05 30.81
C GLN A 110 -1.30 -8.60 29.35
N ILE A 111 -0.23 -7.91 28.93
CA ILE A 111 -0.01 -7.55 27.53
C ILE A 111 0.06 -8.89 26.80
N LYS A 112 -1.00 -9.22 26.05
CA LYS A 112 -0.99 -10.36 25.14
C LYS A 112 0.09 -10.08 24.10
N LYS A 113 1.25 -10.74 24.26
CA LYS A 113 2.36 -10.60 23.32
C LYS A 113 1.89 -11.03 21.92
N THR A 114 2.14 -10.18 20.95
CA THR A 114 1.79 -10.46 19.55
C THR A 114 2.74 -11.51 18.97
N TRP A 115 2.34 -12.22 17.90
CA TRP A 115 3.19 -13.27 17.31
C TRP A 115 4.61 -12.81 16.93
N PRO A 116 4.87 -11.57 16.44
CA PRO A 116 6.23 -11.13 16.12
C PRO A 116 7.13 -11.03 17.36
N GLU A 117 6.55 -10.80 18.54
CA GLU A 117 7.28 -10.72 19.81
C GLU A 117 7.63 -12.11 20.37
N THR A 118 6.83 -13.12 20.04
CA THR A 118 7.04 -14.52 20.46
C THR A 118 7.66 -15.38 19.37
N PHE A 119 7.81 -14.85 18.15
CA PHE A 119 8.36 -15.53 16.98
C PHE A 119 9.75 -16.12 17.27
N GLN A 120 9.86 -17.44 17.13
CA GLN A 120 11.10 -18.16 17.29
C GLN A 120 11.77 -18.35 15.93
N ILE A 121 12.99 -17.85 15.79
CA ILE A 121 13.73 -18.00 14.55
C ILE A 121 14.16 -19.47 14.42
N PRO A 122 13.83 -20.15 13.30
CA PRO A 122 14.09 -21.57 13.10
C PRO A 122 15.58 -21.83 12.79
N TRP A 123 16.49 -21.53 13.72
CA TRP A 123 17.95 -21.67 13.52
C TRP A 123 18.37 -23.09 13.12
N THR A 124 17.61 -24.11 13.52
CA THR A 124 17.81 -25.51 13.15
C THR A 124 17.47 -25.80 11.68
N ALA A 125 16.58 -25.03 11.06
CA ALA A 125 16.25 -25.12 9.64
C ALA A 125 17.19 -24.27 8.74
N MET A 126 18.03 -23.42 9.33
CA MET A 126 18.94 -22.56 8.57
C MET A 126 20.05 -23.37 7.88
N PRO A 127 20.55 -22.90 6.72
CA PRO A 127 21.72 -23.49 6.06
C PRO A 127 22.94 -23.57 6.98
N MET A 128 23.80 -24.57 6.77
CA MET A 128 25.04 -24.72 7.53
C MET A 128 25.91 -23.46 7.46
N ASP A 129 26.04 -22.86 6.28
CA ASP A 129 26.78 -21.62 6.06
C ASP A 129 26.31 -20.46 6.96
N ILE A 130 25.01 -20.39 7.26
CA ILE A 130 24.46 -19.37 8.18
C ILE A 130 24.91 -19.69 9.60
N ARG A 131 24.74 -20.94 10.05
CA ARG A 131 25.15 -21.35 11.40
C ARG A 131 26.65 -21.17 11.64
N SER A 132 27.47 -21.50 10.65
CA SER A 132 28.93 -21.28 10.69
C SER A 132 29.28 -19.80 10.73
N ALA A 133 28.67 -18.97 9.88
CA ALA A 133 28.90 -17.53 9.88
C ALA A 133 28.49 -16.86 11.20
N LEU A 134 27.43 -17.36 11.85
CA LEU A 134 27.00 -16.89 13.17
C LEU A 134 27.99 -17.26 14.26
N ALA A 135 28.51 -18.49 14.25
CA ALA A 135 29.54 -18.94 15.20
C ALA A 135 30.84 -18.12 15.06
N ASP A 136 31.19 -17.77 13.83
CA ASP A 136 32.39 -16.97 13.52
C ASP A 136 32.18 -15.45 13.69
N GLY A 137 30.95 -15.00 13.96
CA GLY A 137 30.61 -13.57 14.04
C GLY A 137 30.81 -12.80 12.73
N LYS A 138 30.71 -13.48 11.58
CA LYS A 138 30.94 -12.92 10.24
C LYS A 138 29.64 -12.71 9.49
N ARG A 139 29.68 -11.80 8.50
CA ARG A 139 28.56 -11.59 7.56
C ARG A 139 28.42 -12.82 6.65
N PRO A 140 27.24 -13.48 6.59
CA PRO A 140 27.05 -14.62 5.71
C PRO A 140 27.18 -14.24 4.23
N SER A 141 27.47 -15.24 3.39
CA SER A 141 27.52 -15.04 1.93
C SER A 141 26.15 -14.58 1.38
N PRO A 142 26.11 -13.81 0.28
CA PRO A 142 24.83 -13.38 -0.31
C PRO A 142 23.90 -14.56 -0.66
N ALA A 143 24.44 -15.71 -1.06
CA ALA A 143 23.67 -16.91 -1.36
C ALA A 143 23.05 -17.51 -0.09
N ALA A 144 23.83 -17.68 0.98
CA ALA A 144 23.38 -18.19 2.26
C ALA A 144 22.31 -17.26 2.88
N ARG A 145 22.54 -15.95 2.81
CA ARG A 145 21.59 -14.94 3.29
C ARG A 145 20.25 -14.99 2.57
N ARG A 146 20.24 -15.14 1.24
CA ARG A 146 18.98 -15.35 0.48
C ARG A 146 18.23 -16.60 0.93
N GLN A 147 18.94 -17.68 1.25
CA GLN A 147 18.30 -18.90 1.73
C GLN A 147 17.71 -18.73 3.14
N MET A 148 18.41 -18.03 4.05
CA MET A 148 17.84 -17.63 5.34
C MET A 148 16.56 -16.82 5.18
N VAL A 149 16.56 -15.84 4.27
CA VAL A 149 15.38 -15.01 3.98
C VAL A 149 14.19 -15.85 3.51
N ARG A 150 14.42 -16.91 2.71
CA ARG A 150 13.36 -17.84 2.31
C ARG A 150 12.77 -18.57 3.51
N VAL A 151 13.63 -19.16 4.35
CA VAL A 151 13.21 -19.88 5.56
C VAL A 151 12.42 -18.96 6.51
N LEU A 152 12.90 -17.73 6.73
CA LEU A 152 12.20 -16.75 7.56
C LEU A 152 10.83 -16.39 7.00
N ALA A 153 10.75 -16.06 5.70
CA ALA A 153 9.50 -15.70 5.07
C ALA A 153 8.49 -16.86 5.12
N ASP A 154 8.93 -18.09 4.90
CA ASP A 154 8.07 -19.28 4.95
C ASP A 154 7.56 -19.54 6.37
N GLU A 155 8.39 -19.38 7.42
CA GLU A 155 7.94 -19.50 8.81
C GLU A 155 7.01 -18.36 9.25
N MET A 156 7.34 -17.11 8.91
CA MET A 156 6.49 -15.95 9.24
C MET A 156 5.09 -16.10 8.63
N ARG A 157 5.01 -16.63 7.40
CA ARG A 157 3.74 -16.86 6.70
C ARG A 157 2.85 -17.93 7.32
N LYS A 158 3.36 -18.75 8.24
CA LYS A 158 2.53 -19.69 9.03
C LYS A 158 1.69 -18.99 10.09
N TYR A 159 2.12 -17.80 10.54
CA TYR A 159 1.37 -16.98 11.47
C TYR A 159 0.40 -16.05 10.73
N GLU A 160 0.87 -15.43 9.65
CA GLU A 160 0.11 -14.44 8.90
C GLU A 160 0.57 -14.41 7.44
N LEU A 161 -0.34 -14.56 6.47
CA LEU A 161 0.03 -14.61 5.06
C LEU A 161 0.62 -13.28 4.56
N TYR A 162 0.17 -12.16 5.12
CA TYR A 162 0.58 -10.80 4.75
C TYR A 162 1.15 -10.02 5.95
N PRO A 163 2.30 -10.44 6.54
CA PRO A 163 2.86 -9.74 7.68
C PRO A 163 3.10 -8.25 7.40
N THR A 164 2.66 -7.38 8.31
CA THR A 164 2.85 -5.93 8.19
C THR A 164 4.32 -5.54 8.28
N ARG A 165 4.66 -4.30 7.90
CA ARG A 165 6.05 -3.83 7.97
C ARG A 165 6.51 -3.78 9.42
N GLY A 166 5.66 -3.27 10.33
CA GLY A 166 5.94 -3.27 11.77
C GLY A 166 6.25 -4.66 12.33
N GLN A 167 5.50 -5.68 11.92
CA GLN A 167 5.74 -7.06 12.33
C GLN A 167 7.09 -7.59 11.81
N CYS A 168 7.38 -7.35 10.53
CA CYS A 168 8.68 -7.74 9.93
C CYS A 168 9.86 -7.03 10.60
N VAL A 169 9.70 -5.74 10.94
CA VAL A 169 10.70 -4.96 11.68
C VAL A 169 11.00 -5.58 13.03
N THR A 170 9.97 -6.01 13.78
CA THR A 170 10.16 -6.67 15.09
C THR A 170 11.03 -7.92 14.96
N VAL A 171 10.75 -8.78 13.97
CA VAL A 171 11.55 -9.98 13.71
C VAL A 171 12.99 -9.63 13.30
N CYS A 172 13.18 -8.70 12.37
CA CYS A 172 14.52 -8.29 11.92
C CYS A 172 15.34 -7.68 13.06
N ARG A 173 14.71 -6.84 13.89
CA ARG A 173 15.33 -6.22 15.06
C ARG A 173 15.79 -7.28 16.07
N ASN A 174 14.99 -8.32 16.29
CA ASN A 174 15.36 -9.42 17.19
C ASN A 174 16.56 -10.21 16.67
N ILE A 175 16.61 -10.50 15.36
CA ILE A 175 17.76 -11.17 14.72
C ILE A 175 19.04 -10.33 14.92
N ILE A 176 18.97 -9.03 14.64
CA ILE A 176 20.15 -8.15 14.68
C ILE A 176 20.61 -7.88 16.11
N ARG A 177 19.69 -7.82 17.08
CA ARG A 177 20.05 -7.75 18.50
C ARG A 177 20.85 -8.98 18.96
N GLN A 178 20.55 -10.16 18.42
CA GLN A 178 21.28 -11.39 18.76
C GLN A 178 22.60 -11.51 17.98
N TYR A 179 22.64 -11.08 16.71
CA TYR A 179 23.78 -11.28 15.81
C TYR A 179 24.12 -10.01 15.01
N PRO A 180 24.59 -8.93 15.68
CA PRO A 180 24.80 -7.65 15.02
C PRO A 180 25.88 -7.70 13.94
N GLN A 181 27.00 -8.39 14.17
CA GLN A 181 28.11 -8.45 13.21
C GLN A 181 27.76 -9.25 11.94
N SER A 182 26.82 -10.20 12.05
CA SER A 182 26.41 -11.04 10.93
C SER A 182 25.32 -10.40 10.07
N PHE A 183 24.41 -9.63 10.66
CA PHE A 183 23.20 -9.18 9.95
C PHE A 183 22.97 -7.67 9.93
N ALA A 184 23.61 -6.89 10.79
CA ALA A 184 23.43 -5.44 10.77
C ALA A 184 23.98 -4.84 9.48
N ASP A 185 23.38 -3.75 9.03
CA ASP A 185 23.97 -2.88 8.03
C ASP A 185 25.06 -2.04 8.69
N LEU A 186 26.30 -2.27 8.27
CA LEU A 186 27.49 -1.67 8.83
C LEU A 186 28.21 -0.87 7.74
N ARG A 187 28.77 0.27 8.13
CA ARG A 187 29.73 1.05 7.33
C ARG A 187 31.11 0.39 7.32
N ASP A 188 31.99 0.82 6.43
CA ASP A 188 33.38 0.32 6.34
C ASP A 188 34.17 0.50 7.64
N ASN A 189 33.79 1.49 8.45
CA ASN A 189 34.37 1.76 9.78
C ASN A 189 33.71 0.96 10.92
N GLY A 190 32.80 0.02 10.61
CA GLY A 190 32.10 -0.82 11.58
C GLY A 190 30.91 -0.17 12.28
N GLN A 191 30.55 1.07 11.96
CA GLN A 191 29.38 1.73 12.54
C GLN A 191 28.08 1.25 11.90
N VAL A 192 27.02 1.09 12.70
CA VAL A 192 25.68 0.73 12.21
C VAL A 192 25.13 1.84 11.30
N LEU A 193 24.65 1.46 10.13
CA LEU A 193 23.98 2.34 9.17
C LEU A 193 22.49 2.42 9.50
N GLY A 194 22.01 3.63 9.78
CA GLY A 194 20.61 3.90 10.16
C GLY A 194 20.16 3.00 11.31
N ASN A 195 19.03 2.31 11.10
CA ASN A 195 18.47 1.36 12.07
C ASN A 195 19.15 -0.03 12.07
N GLY A 196 20.08 -0.28 11.15
CA GLY A 196 20.85 -1.51 11.04
C GLY A 196 20.12 -2.73 10.47
N TYR A 197 18.78 -2.71 10.33
CA TYR A 197 17.99 -3.83 9.82
C TYR A 197 17.40 -3.64 8.43
N THR A 198 17.66 -2.49 7.82
CA THR A 198 17.12 -2.02 6.54
C THR A 198 17.23 -3.08 5.44
N SER A 199 18.44 -3.58 5.16
CA SER A 199 18.67 -4.53 4.07
C SER A 199 18.03 -5.90 4.32
N LEU A 200 17.94 -6.35 5.58
CA LEU A 200 17.29 -7.61 5.93
C LEU A 200 15.77 -7.49 5.82
N LEU A 201 15.22 -6.37 6.28
CA LEU A 201 13.80 -6.05 6.20
C LEU A 201 13.32 -6.05 4.74
N ILE A 202 14.02 -5.33 3.86
CA ILE A 202 13.71 -5.29 2.42
C ILE A 202 13.71 -6.70 1.83
N GLN A 203 14.73 -7.49 2.13
CA GLN A 203 14.84 -8.86 1.58
C GLN A 203 13.67 -9.74 2.03
N ILE A 204 13.27 -9.68 3.29
CA ILE A 204 12.14 -10.45 3.84
C ILE A 204 10.83 -9.97 3.23
N LYS A 205 10.58 -8.65 3.21
CA LYS A 205 9.37 -8.08 2.62
C LYS A 205 9.20 -8.43 1.15
N ASN A 206 10.24 -8.21 0.35
CA ASN A 206 10.23 -8.57 -1.07
C ASN A 206 9.98 -10.06 -1.27
N ARG A 207 10.50 -10.94 -0.41
CA ARG A 207 10.25 -12.38 -0.52
C ARG A 207 8.80 -12.72 -0.21
N ILE A 208 8.24 -12.17 0.87
CA ILE A 208 6.84 -12.39 1.26
C ILE A 208 5.89 -11.89 0.16
N GLU A 209 6.13 -10.69 -0.36
CA GLU A 209 5.36 -10.13 -1.47
C GLU A 209 5.42 -11.03 -2.71
N ASN A 210 6.63 -11.45 -3.11
CA ASN A 210 6.81 -12.36 -4.24
C ASN A 210 6.11 -13.72 -4.05
N LEU A 211 6.00 -14.22 -2.81
CA LEU A 211 5.28 -15.45 -2.48
C LEU A 211 3.76 -15.26 -2.52
N ASN A 212 3.28 -14.05 -2.26
CA ASN A 212 1.86 -13.70 -2.24
C ASN A 212 1.34 -13.24 -3.60
N ARG A 213 2.22 -12.92 -4.56
CA ARG A 213 1.83 -12.67 -5.95
C ARG A 213 1.24 -13.95 -6.55
N THR A 214 -0.07 -14.00 -6.72
CA THR A 214 -0.71 -14.98 -7.60
C THR A 214 -0.14 -14.83 -9.01
N THR A 215 0.02 -15.93 -9.75
CA THR A 215 0.65 -16.00 -11.08
C THR A 215 -0.03 -15.20 -12.20
N SER A 216 -1.01 -14.34 -11.88
CA SER A 216 -1.85 -13.63 -12.84
C SER A 216 -1.24 -12.34 -13.44
N PHE A 217 -0.09 -11.86 -12.97
CA PHE A 217 0.42 -10.53 -13.37
C PHE A 217 1.44 -10.52 -14.52
N ARG A 218 1.61 -11.64 -15.24
CA ARG A 218 2.55 -11.69 -16.39
C ARG A 218 1.99 -11.22 -17.73
N GLN A 219 0.75 -10.76 -17.80
CA GLN A 219 0.19 -10.22 -19.03
C GLN A 219 -0.07 -8.72 -18.88
N HIS A 220 0.40 -7.95 -19.87
CA HIS A 220 0.30 -6.49 -20.02
C HIS A 220 1.45 -5.64 -19.46
N ARG A 221 2.68 -5.92 -19.93
CA ARG A 221 3.56 -4.83 -20.37
C ARG A 221 3.43 -4.70 -21.88
N SER A 222 2.55 -3.82 -22.34
CA SER A 222 2.57 -3.31 -23.71
C SER A 222 2.93 -1.84 -23.65
N SER A 223 4.14 -1.54 -24.07
CA SER A 223 4.74 -0.21 -24.18
C SER A 223 3.84 0.76 -24.95
N SER A 224 3.42 1.84 -24.28
CA SER A 224 2.97 3.09 -24.90
C SER A 224 2.88 4.13 -23.77
N ASP A 225 3.44 5.32 -24.00
CA ASP A 225 3.37 6.59 -23.23
C ASP A 225 2.75 6.54 -21.83
N GLY A 226 3.45 7.11 -20.84
CA GLY A 226 3.15 7.17 -19.39
C GLY A 226 1.77 7.70 -18.96
N LEU A 227 0.72 7.15 -19.55
CA LEU A 227 -0.70 7.48 -19.49
C LEU A 227 -1.51 6.36 -18.83
N LYS A 228 -0.87 5.32 -18.28
CA LYS A 228 -1.58 4.18 -17.71
C LYS A 228 -1.26 4.02 -16.23
N ARG A 229 -2.18 4.50 -15.39
CA ARG A 229 -2.35 3.95 -14.04
C ARG A 229 -2.70 2.47 -14.22
N GLY A 230 -1.78 1.59 -13.84
CA GLY A 230 -1.91 0.15 -13.95
C GLY A 230 -1.57 -0.51 -12.61
N PRO A 231 -1.66 -1.85 -12.50
CA PRO A 231 -1.15 -2.57 -11.34
C PRO A 231 0.38 -2.43 -11.32
N THR A 232 0.87 -1.32 -10.78
CA THR A 232 2.29 -1.08 -10.59
C THR A 232 2.78 -2.02 -9.50
N ASP A 233 4.00 -2.53 -9.68
CA ASP A 233 4.67 -3.43 -8.74
C ASP A 233 4.44 -2.92 -7.32
N THR A 234 4.00 -3.80 -6.40
CA THR A 234 3.29 -3.42 -5.17
C THR A 234 4.08 -2.54 -4.19
N TYR A 235 5.26 -1.98 -4.51
CA TYR A 235 6.08 -1.01 -3.74
C TYR A 235 6.00 -1.10 -2.20
N GLY A 236 5.89 -2.30 -1.62
CA GLY A 236 5.67 -2.45 -0.18
C GLY A 236 4.25 -2.11 0.33
N CYS A 237 3.28 -1.80 -0.54
CA CYS A 237 1.87 -1.62 -0.27
C CYS A 237 1.26 -2.93 0.28
N THR A 238 1.13 -3.00 1.60
CA THR A 238 0.58 -4.15 2.31
C THR A 238 -0.95 -4.29 2.19
N ARG A 239 -1.65 -3.19 1.89
CA ARG A 239 -3.13 -3.15 1.80
C ARG A 239 -3.62 -2.58 0.46
N PHE A 240 -3.13 -3.15 -0.64
CA PHE A 240 -3.42 -2.65 -2.00
C PHE A 240 -4.91 -2.75 -2.38
N GLN A 241 -5.55 -3.87 -2.02
CA GLN A 241 -6.98 -4.15 -2.21
C GLN A 241 -7.48 -4.91 -0.98
N PRO A 242 -7.79 -4.21 0.12
CA PRO A 242 -8.25 -4.85 1.35
C PRO A 242 -9.68 -5.37 1.17
N ASP A 243 -9.98 -6.46 1.85
CA ASP A 243 -11.34 -6.99 1.94
C ASP A 243 -12.23 -6.07 2.77
N LEU A 244 -13.55 -6.25 2.59
CA LEU A 244 -14.55 -5.59 3.40
C LEU A 244 -14.34 -5.93 4.89
N PRO A 245 -14.42 -4.96 5.82
CA PRO A 245 -14.36 -5.26 7.25
C PRO A 245 -15.45 -6.26 7.66
N PRO A 246 -15.19 -7.22 8.58
CA PRO A 246 -16.14 -8.27 8.93
C PRO A 246 -17.47 -7.77 9.52
N GLU A 247 -17.48 -6.55 10.05
CA GLU A 247 -18.62 -5.90 10.71
C GLU A 247 -19.49 -5.09 9.72
N GLU A 248 -19.06 -4.98 8.47
CA GLU A 248 -19.66 -4.13 7.45
C GLU A 248 -20.29 -4.95 6.33
N THR A 249 -21.15 -4.32 5.52
CA THR A 249 -21.63 -4.82 4.23
C THR A 249 -21.31 -3.78 3.14
N ASP A 250 -21.43 -4.16 1.87
CA ASP A 250 -21.29 -3.20 0.77
C ASP A 250 -22.25 -2.01 0.93
N GLU A 251 -23.48 -2.26 1.39
CA GLU A 251 -24.47 -1.21 1.65
C GLU A 251 -24.05 -0.29 2.81
N THR A 252 -23.50 -0.83 3.91
CA THR A 252 -23.09 0.01 5.05
C THR A 252 -21.88 0.87 4.70
N ILE A 253 -20.93 0.35 3.93
CA ILE A 253 -19.77 1.11 3.45
C ILE A 253 -20.22 2.23 2.50
N GLU A 254 -21.16 1.96 1.59
CA GLU A 254 -21.71 2.99 0.70
C GLU A 254 -22.48 4.08 1.47
N GLN A 255 -23.26 3.70 2.50
CA GLN A 255 -23.91 4.69 3.39
C GLN A 255 -22.88 5.57 4.11
N LYS A 256 -21.75 5.01 4.54
CA LYS A 256 -20.65 5.76 5.16
C LYS A 256 -19.96 6.69 4.18
N ARG A 257 -19.84 6.30 2.91
CA ARG A 257 -19.35 7.18 1.83
C ARG A 257 -20.32 8.35 1.60
N GLN A 258 -21.62 8.09 1.50
CA GLN A 258 -22.64 9.15 1.37
C GLN A 258 -22.60 10.11 2.56
N ARG A 259 -22.38 9.58 3.77
CA ARG A 259 -22.20 10.42 4.97
C ARG A 259 -20.98 11.35 4.86
N LEU A 260 -19.86 10.89 4.29
CA LEU A 260 -18.71 11.76 4.01
C LEU A 260 -19.07 12.88 3.02
N GLU A 261 -19.84 12.59 1.98
CA GLU A 261 -20.33 13.60 1.03
C GLU A 261 -21.22 14.64 1.70
N GLU A 262 -22.17 14.21 2.54
CA GLU A 262 -23.03 15.12 3.31
C GLU A 262 -22.22 16.07 4.20
N ILE A 263 -21.21 15.53 4.89
CA ILE A 263 -20.32 16.33 5.74
C ILE A 263 -19.55 17.34 4.88
N TYR A 264 -19.05 16.92 3.71
CA TYR A 264 -18.35 17.82 2.79
C TYR A 264 -19.27 18.90 2.22
N HIS A 265 -20.50 18.59 1.84
CA HIS A 265 -21.46 19.58 1.35
C HIS A 265 -21.81 20.63 2.41
N ARG A 266 -21.90 20.23 3.68
CA ARG A 266 -22.24 21.13 4.78
C ARG A 266 -21.05 21.93 5.29
N ASP A 267 -19.90 21.28 5.46
CA ASP A 267 -18.75 21.81 6.20
C ASP A 267 -17.54 22.12 5.30
N GLY A 268 -17.59 21.71 4.03
CA GLY A 268 -16.49 21.83 3.08
C GLY A 268 -15.23 21.10 3.56
N ILE A 269 -14.08 21.68 3.20
CA ILE A 269 -12.76 21.16 3.59
C ILE A 269 -12.55 21.17 5.10
N ASN A 270 -13.23 22.06 5.84
CA ASN A 270 -13.10 22.19 7.30
C ASN A 270 -13.62 20.94 8.04
N GLY A 271 -14.45 20.12 7.40
CA GLY A 271 -14.88 18.85 7.96
C GLY A 271 -13.74 17.85 8.21
N VAL A 272 -12.56 18.04 7.59
CA VAL A 272 -11.39 17.16 7.75
C VAL A 272 -10.91 17.03 9.20
N GLU A 273 -11.17 18.04 10.04
CA GLU A 273 -10.80 18.03 11.47
C GLU A 273 -11.76 17.20 12.33
N LYS A 274 -12.91 16.78 11.81
CA LYS A 274 -13.90 16.02 12.57
C LYS A 274 -13.43 14.58 12.78
N ALA A 275 -13.50 14.11 14.02
CA ALA A 275 -13.20 12.72 14.36
C ALA A 275 -14.06 11.72 13.56
N GLU A 276 -15.32 12.07 13.30
CA GLU A 276 -16.23 11.30 12.44
C GLU A 276 -15.65 11.11 11.03
N VAL A 277 -15.15 12.17 10.39
CA VAL A 277 -14.56 12.07 9.04
C VAL A 277 -13.33 11.17 9.04
N LYS A 278 -12.47 11.27 10.06
CA LYS A 278 -11.31 10.37 10.19
C LYS A 278 -11.73 8.90 10.27
N GLN A 279 -12.70 8.58 11.13
CA GLN A 279 -13.19 7.21 11.30
C GLN A 279 -13.86 6.68 10.02
N LEU A 280 -14.68 7.52 9.36
CA LEU A 280 -15.34 7.16 8.11
C LEU A 280 -14.33 6.92 6.98
N MET A 281 -13.32 7.79 6.83
CA MET A 281 -12.26 7.63 5.83
C MET A 281 -11.46 6.33 6.06
N GLU A 282 -11.18 5.96 7.31
CA GLU A 282 -10.49 4.70 7.63
C GLU A 282 -11.37 3.47 7.35
N THR A 283 -12.65 3.52 7.76
CA THR A 283 -13.58 2.39 7.59
C THR A 283 -13.91 2.13 6.11
N THR A 284 -14.03 3.21 5.32
CA THR A 284 -14.33 3.15 3.87
C THR A 284 -13.08 2.93 3.01
N PHE A 285 -11.91 2.68 3.61
CA PHE A 285 -10.65 2.48 2.88
C PHE A 285 -10.76 1.36 1.83
N CYS A 286 -11.51 0.29 2.10
CA CYS A 286 -11.76 -0.78 1.13
C CYS A 286 -12.46 -0.28 -0.14
N LEU A 287 -13.53 0.51 -0.01
CA LEU A 287 -14.25 1.08 -1.14
C LEU A 287 -13.41 2.13 -1.88
N GLN A 288 -12.65 2.96 -1.16
CA GLN A 288 -11.70 3.89 -1.79
C GLN A 288 -10.70 3.14 -2.68
N ARG A 289 -10.07 2.06 -2.17
CA ARG A 289 -9.15 1.24 -2.95
C ARG A 289 -9.83 0.57 -4.13
N GLN A 290 -11.02 0.01 -3.93
CA GLN A 290 -11.80 -0.60 -4.99
C GLN A 290 -12.06 0.39 -6.13
N GLN A 291 -12.48 1.62 -5.83
CA GLN A 291 -12.78 2.65 -6.84
C GLN A 291 -11.53 3.21 -7.51
N ILE A 292 -10.44 3.41 -6.77
CA ILE A 292 -9.14 3.82 -7.33
C ILE A 292 -8.58 2.76 -8.29
N ASN A 293 -8.76 1.48 -7.98
CA ASN A 293 -8.22 0.36 -8.73
C ASN A 293 -9.11 -0.10 -9.90
N ILE A 294 -10.24 0.58 -10.19
CA ILE A 294 -11.10 0.26 -11.34
C ILE A 294 -10.31 0.38 -12.64
N LEU A 295 -10.60 -0.52 -13.59
CA LEU A 295 -10.08 -0.45 -14.96
C LEU A 295 -11.24 -0.27 -15.96
N PRO A 296 -11.20 0.77 -16.83
CA PRO A 296 -10.17 1.81 -16.94
C PRO A 296 -10.13 2.73 -15.71
N ALA A 297 -8.95 3.29 -15.41
CA ALA A 297 -8.76 4.13 -14.23
C ALA A 297 -9.66 5.38 -14.29
N PRO A 298 -10.37 5.73 -13.20
CA PRO A 298 -11.18 6.94 -13.15
C PRO A 298 -10.31 8.19 -13.15
N THR A 299 -10.83 9.30 -13.67
CA THR A 299 -10.10 10.57 -13.64
C THR A 299 -9.91 11.05 -12.20
N ILE A 300 -8.87 11.84 -11.96
CA ILE A 300 -8.66 12.44 -10.64
C ILE A 300 -9.77 13.41 -10.28
N ALA A 301 -10.40 14.06 -11.27
CA ALA A 301 -11.58 14.89 -11.05
C ALA A 301 -12.76 14.06 -10.51
N ASP A 302 -13.06 12.91 -11.12
CA ASP A 302 -14.14 12.03 -10.67
C ASP A 302 -13.88 11.46 -9.26
N LEU A 303 -12.63 11.03 -9.00
CA LEU A 303 -12.23 10.56 -7.68
C LEU A 303 -12.33 11.68 -6.63
N LYS A 304 -11.94 12.91 -6.97
CA LYS A 304 -12.01 14.07 -6.07
C LYS A 304 -13.44 14.46 -5.76
N GLN A 305 -14.37 14.28 -6.70
CA GLN A 305 -15.80 14.48 -6.45
C GLN A 305 -16.34 13.45 -5.45
N GLN A 306 -15.96 12.17 -5.58
CA GLN A 306 -16.45 11.10 -4.72
C GLN A 306 -15.76 11.05 -3.34
N TRP A 307 -14.48 11.45 -3.29
CA TRP A 307 -13.64 11.40 -2.08
C TRP A 307 -12.87 12.70 -1.85
N PRO A 308 -13.56 13.84 -1.64
CA PRO A 308 -12.88 15.14 -1.54
C PRO A 308 -11.87 15.20 -0.38
N TYR A 309 -12.14 14.50 0.73
CA TYR A 309 -11.22 14.43 1.87
C TYR A 309 -9.93 13.64 1.58
N LEU A 310 -9.92 12.73 0.60
CA LEU A 310 -8.71 12.02 0.16
C LEU A 310 -7.67 12.99 -0.41
N PHE A 311 -8.13 14.09 -1.02
CA PHE A 311 -7.29 15.12 -1.64
C PHE A 311 -6.87 16.24 -0.68
N THR A 312 -7.00 16.01 0.63
CA THR A 312 -6.37 16.84 1.66
C THR A 312 -4.98 16.30 1.99
N GLN A 313 -4.08 17.16 2.48
CA GLN A 313 -2.76 16.71 2.96
C GLN A 313 -2.88 15.59 4.01
N LYS A 314 -3.82 15.70 4.95
CA LYS A 314 -4.09 14.66 5.96
C LYS A 314 -4.63 13.37 5.34
N GLY A 315 -5.57 13.47 4.39
CA GLY A 315 -6.14 12.33 3.68
C GLY A 315 -5.10 11.57 2.87
N LEU A 316 -4.27 12.28 2.10
CA LEU A 316 -3.17 11.70 1.33
C LEU A 316 -2.21 10.91 2.22
N HIS A 317 -1.75 11.51 3.32
CA HIS A 317 -0.82 10.87 4.24
C HIS A 317 -1.44 9.66 4.96
N ALA A 318 -2.69 9.78 5.42
CA ALA A 318 -3.37 8.70 6.11
C ALA A 318 -3.65 7.50 5.19
N HIS A 319 -4.07 7.77 3.94
CA HIS A 319 -4.28 6.72 2.95
C HIS A 319 -2.96 6.04 2.57
N PHE A 320 -1.86 6.80 2.45
CA PHE A 320 -0.54 6.25 2.23
C PHE A 320 -0.08 5.36 3.39
N GLU A 321 -0.29 5.81 4.63
CA GLU A 321 0.06 5.05 5.84
C GLU A 321 -0.73 3.74 5.92
N LEU A 322 -2.04 3.77 5.63
CA LEU A 322 -2.86 2.54 5.55
C LEU A 322 -2.38 1.60 4.45
N LEU A 323 -2.00 2.15 3.29
CA LEU A 323 -1.55 1.38 2.14
C LEU A 323 -0.19 0.71 2.39
N THR A 324 0.76 1.41 3.01
CA THR A 324 2.19 1.01 3.08
C THR A 324 2.68 0.63 4.48
N ASP A 325 1.93 0.93 5.54
CA ASP A 325 2.37 0.85 6.95
C ASP A 325 3.57 1.79 7.24
N ILE A 326 3.71 2.88 6.46
CA ILE A 326 4.77 3.88 6.58
C ILE A 326 4.16 5.27 6.83
N LYS A 327 4.60 5.92 7.90
CA LYS A 327 4.33 7.34 8.16
C LYS A 327 5.22 8.21 7.28
N VAL A 328 4.77 8.53 6.07
CA VAL A 328 5.56 9.22 5.02
C VAL A 328 6.32 10.44 5.53
N MET A 329 5.65 11.32 6.28
CA MET A 329 6.30 12.52 6.86
C MET A 329 7.46 12.14 7.77
N ARG A 330 7.24 11.20 8.70
CA ARG A 330 8.25 10.81 9.67
C ARG A 330 9.41 10.05 9.02
N ALA A 331 9.13 9.25 7.99
CA ALA A 331 10.16 8.55 7.22
C ALA A 331 11.09 9.57 6.54
N LEU A 332 10.51 10.51 5.79
CA LEU A 332 11.28 11.56 5.12
C LEU A 332 12.05 12.45 6.09
N GLU A 333 11.48 12.83 7.23
CA GLU A 333 12.20 13.55 8.29
C GLU A 333 13.44 12.77 8.78
N LEU A 334 13.29 11.47 9.05
CA LEU A 334 14.41 10.61 9.45
C LEU A 334 15.48 10.52 8.35
N ALA A 335 15.08 10.33 7.09
CA ALA A 335 16.05 10.28 5.98
C ALA A 335 16.82 11.60 5.85
N MET A 336 16.17 12.75 6.03
CA MET A 336 16.85 14.05 6.01
C MET A 336 17.77 14.24 7.23
N GLU A 337 17.37 13.78 8.41
CA GLU A 337 18.17 13.82 9.64
C GLU A 337 19.44 12.93 9.55
N GLU A 338 19.29 11.73 8.99
CA GLU A 338 20.35 10.71 8.91
C GLU A 338 21.28 10.91 7.70
N CYS A 339 20.70 11.17 6.52
CA CYS A 339 21.42 11.18 5.25
C CYS A 339 21.57 12.58 4.63
N GLY A 340 20.66 13.52 4.92
CA GLY A 340 20.62 14.83 4.26
C GLY A 340 21.94 15.61 4.36
N ARG A 341 22.54 15.68 5.55
CA ARG A 341 23.86 16.32 5.74
C ARG A 341 24.98 15.60 5.01
N ALA A 342 24.97 14.26 4.99
CA ALA A 342 26.00 13.47 4.32
C ALA A 342 25.94 13.66 2.79
N ILE A 343 24.73 13.71 2.22
CA ILE A 343 24.53 14.00 0.78
C ILE A 343 25.03 15.41 0.45
N MET A 344 24.67 16.40 1.26
CA MET A 344 25.15 17.79 1.11
C MET A 344 26.68 17.87 1.16
N GLU A 345 27.31 17.23 2.13
CA GLU A 345 28.77 17.23 2.29
C GLU A 345 29.46 16.53 1.12
N PHE A 346 28.92 15.39 0.68
CA PHE A 346 29.44 14.65 -0.47
C PHE A 346 29.51 15.51 -1.73
N PHE A 347 28.40 16.18 -2.09
CA PHE A 347 28.37 17.03 -3.27
C PHE A 347 29.18 18.32 -3.11
N SER A 348 29.29 18.85 -1.89
CA SER A 348 30.16 20.01 -1.60
C SER A 348 31.63 19.71 -1.89
N ASN A 349 32.08 18.52 -1.49
CA ASN A 349 33.48 18.12 -1.62
C ASN A 349 33.79 17.61 -3.03
N LYS A 350 32.81 17.00 -3.70
CA LYS A 350 32.96 16.35 -5.01
C LYS A 350 31.78 16.70 -5.93
N PRO A 351 31.71 17.93 -6.46
CA PRO A 351 30.65 18.32 -7.37
C PRO A 351 30.75 17.53 -8.68
N SER A 352 29.68 16.82 -9.06
CA SER A 352 29.71 15.92 -10.22
C SER A 352 29.64 16.64 -11.58
N ASN A 353 28.95 17.78 -11.66
CA ASN A 353 28.73 18.52 -12.90
C ASN A 353 28.51 20.02 -12.62
N ALA A 354 28.24 20.81 -13.68
CA ALA A 354 28.04 22.26 -13.58
C ALA A 354 26.74 22.61 -12.81
N ASP A 355 25.69 21.83 -13.00
CA ASP A 355 24.38 22.08 -12.38
C ASP A 355 24.45 21.86 -10.86
N VAL A 356 25.14 20.80 -10.41
CA VAL A 356 25.42 20.56 -8.99
C VAL A 356 26.19 21.74 -8.39
N ARG A 357 27.17 22.31 -9.11
CA ARG A 357 27.89 23.51 -8.63
C ARG A 357 26.95 24.72 -8.51
N ALA A 358 26.04 24.91 -9.46
CA ALA A 358 25.06 25.99 -9.40
C ALA A 358 24.13 25.86 -8.18
N VAL A 359 23.61 24.65 -7.91
CA VAL A 359 22.78 24.38 -6.72
C VAL A 359 23.54 24.63 -5.43
N ILE A 360 24.81 24.20 -5.35
CA ILE A 360 25.68 24.44 -4.18
C ILE A 360 25.85 25.94 -3.90
N SER A 361 25.96 26.78 -4.92
CA SER A 361 26.10 28.23 -4.77
C SER A 361 24.84 28.92 -4.23
N LEU A 362 23.66 28.30 -4.38
CA LEU A 362 22.36 28.82 -3.92
C LEU A 362 22.02 28.41 -2.47
N ARG A 363 22.94 27.72 -1.79
CA ARG A 363 22.75 27.06 -0.48
C ARG A 363 22.31 27.95 0.70
N PRO A 364 22.76 29.20 0.91
CA PRO A 364 22.56 29.87 2.19
C PRO A 364 21.09 30.19 2.51
N ASP A 365 20.21 30.19 1.49
CA ASP A 365 18.84 30.72 1.61
C ASP A 365 17.75 29.63 1.58
N LEU A 366 18.12 28.35 1.37
CA LEU A 366 17.17 27.27 1.06
C LEU A 366 16.99 26.24 2.19
N GLU A 367 15.79 25.66 2.28
CA GLU A 367 15.51 24.50 3.14
C GLU A 367 16.44 23.33 2.76
N LEU A 368 16.97 22.61 3.77
CA LEU A 368 17.90 21.49 3.57
C LEU A 368 17.32 20.42 2.63
N SER A 369 16.04 20.08 2.83
CA SER A 369 15.33 19.08 2.05
C SER A 369 15.26 19.46 0.56
N LEU A 370 14.95 20.72 0.25
CA LEU A 370 14.93 21.25 -1.12
C LEU A 370 16.33 21.21 -1.75
N CYS A 371 17.36 21.64 -1.01
CA CYS A 371 18.75 21.56 -1.48
C CYS A 371 19.15 20.12 -1.84
N VAL A 372 18.85 19.16 -0.96
CA VAL A 372 19.18 17.74 -1.18
C VAL A 372 18.48 17.22 -2.44
N ILE A 373 17.19 17.51 -2.63
CA ILE A 373 16.47 17.08 -3.83
C ILE A 373 17.04 17.74 -5.09
N GLN A 374 17.27 19.05 -5.10
CA GLN A 374 17.85 19.72 -6.26
C GLN A 374 19.25 19.20 -6.61
N LEU A 375 20.07 18.85 -5.61
CA LEU A 375 21.38 18.23 -5.84
C LEU A 375 21.26 16.85 -6.48
N LEU A 376 20.33 16.02 -6.01
CA LEU A 376 20.09 14.69 -6.59
C LEU A 376 19.58 14.80 -8.03
N MET A 377 18.63 15.69 -8.30
CA MET A 377 18.14 15.94 -9.65
C MET A 377 19.27 16.39 -10.58
N ALA A 378 20.06 17.38 -10.16
CA ALA A 378 21.22 17.84 -10.91
C ALA A 378 22.26 16.73 -11.13
N HIS A 379 22.49 15.87 -10.14
CA HIS A 379 23.40 14.73 -10.27
C HIS A 379 22.93 13.70 -11.31
N PHE A 380 21.64 13.37 -11.31
CA PHE A 380 21.04 12.43 -12.27
C PHE A 380 20.72 13.06 -13.63
N SER A 381 21.09 14.32 -13.85
CA SER A 381 20.77 15.07 -15.08
C SER A 381 19.25 15.17 -15.32
N GLU A 382 18.49 15.26 -14.24
CA GLU A 382 17.05 15.47 -14.21
C GLU A 382 16.75 16.97 -14.07
N THR A 383 15.79 17.46 -14.86
CA THR A 383 15.40 18.88 -14.85
C THR A 383 14.53 19.20 -13.65
N GLN A 384 14.71 20.37 -13.05
CA GLN A 384 13.90 20.82 -11.90
C GLN A 384 12.40 20.74 -12.18
N GLU A 385 11.96 21.17 -13.36
CA GLU A 385 10.56 21.16 -13.82
C GLU A 385 9.97 19.74 -13.93
N GLY A 386 10.83 18.73 -13.89
CA GLY A 386 10.44 17.31 -13.80
C GLY A 386 9.81 16.94 -12.47
N LEU A 387 9.97 17.73 -11.41
CA LEU A 387 9.34 17.48 -10.11
C LEU A 387 8.77 18.75 -9.48
N ILE A 388 9.49 19.87 -9.63
CA ILE A 388 9.26 21.13 -8.93
C ILE A 388 8.94 22.23 -9.94
N LEU A 389 7.79 22.86 -9.78
CA LEU A 389 7.42 24.09 -10.47
C LEU A 389 7.40 25.27 -9.50
N PHE A 390 7.57 26.48 -10.01
CA PHE A 390 7.49 27.70 -9.22
C PHE A 390 6.33 28.57 -9.68
N ALA A 391 5.60 29.13 -8.72
CA ALA A 391 4.55 30.11 -8.96
C ALA A 391 4.69 31.29 -7.98
N ASN A 392 4.03 32.40 -8.29
CA ASN A 392 4.06 33.58 -7.43
C ASN A 392 3.42 33.26 -6.07
N ALA A 393 3.99 33.80 -4.98
CA ALA A 393 3.48 33.61 -3.62
C ALA A 393 1.97 33.87 -3.43
N SER A 394 1.35 34.72 -4.25
CA SER A 394 -0.09 35.04 -4.19
C SER A 394 -0.95 34.26 -5.19
N SER A 395 -0.37 33.40 -6.03
CA SER A 395 -1.11 32.62 -7.02
C SER A 395 -2.11 31.67 -6.34
N THR A 396 -3.34 31.69 -6.82
CA THR A 396 -4.37 30.71 -6.45
C THR A 396 -4.24 29.44 -7.32
N ALA A 397 -4.94 28.37 -6.96
CA ALA A 397 -5.03 27.16 -7.78
C ALA A 397 -5.45 27.48 -9.23
N ALA A 398 -6.47 28.33 -9.41
CA ALA A 398 -6.95 28.74 -10.73
C ALA A 398 -5.93 29.57 -11.51
N ASP A 399 -5.13 30.40 -10.83
CA ASP A 399 -4.05 31.15 -11.49
C ASP A 399 -2.97 30.20 -12.00
N VAL A 400 -2.57 29.22 -11.18
CA VAL A 400 -1.58 28.21 -11.52
C VAL A 400 -2.04 27.38 -12.72
N GLU A 401 -3.27 26.87 -12.71
CA GLU A 401 -3.84 26.08 -13.81
C GLU A 401 -3.92 26.85 -15.13
N ARG A 402 -4.09 28.18 -15.07
CA ARG A 402 -4.13 29.04 -16.25
C ARG A 402 -2.74 29.44 -16.77
N THR A 403 -1.74 29.52 -15.89
CA THR A 403 -0.45 30.15 -16.21
C THR A 403 0.68 29.15 -16.41
N LEU A 404 0.61 27.99 -15.75
CA LEU A 404 1.61 26.95 -15.88
C LEU A 404 1.10 25.83 -16.79
N GLU A 405 2.00 25.27 -17.59
CA GLU A 405 1.74 24.01 -18.28
C GLU A 405 1.84 22.87 -17.28
N LEU A 406 0.69 22.40 -16.78
CA LEU A 406 0.63 21.33 -15.78
C LEU A 406 0.62 19.95 -16.48
N PRO A 407 1.65 19.12 -16.26
CA PRO A 407 1.69 17.78 -16.85
C PRO A 407 0.60 16.86 -16.30
N ALA A 408 0.39 15.74 -16.98
CA ALA A 408 -0.48 14.68 -16.49
C ALA A 408 0.06 14.00 -15.23
N THR A 409 1.38 13.93 -15.08
CA THR A 409 2.06 13.37 -13.89
C THR A 409 2.15 14.38 -12.75
N PRO A 410 2.27 13.94 -11.48
CA PRO A 410 2.33 14.85 -10.34
C PRO A 410 3.49 15.86 -10.41
N ARG A 411 3.21 17.12 -10.05
CA ARG A 411 4.23 18.17 -9.84
C ARG A 411 4.00 18.90 -8.52
N LEU A 412 5.07 19.11 -7.77
CA LEU A 412 5.09 19.96 -6.59
C LEU A 412 5.32 21.40 -7.00
N ILE A 413 4.38 22.28 -6.67
CA ILE A 413 4.40 23.69 -7.04
C ILE A 413 4.73 24.50 -5.79
N LEU A 414 5.88 25.16 -5.79
CA LEU A 414 6.33 26.00 -4.69
C LEU A 414 5.91 27.45 -4.94
N LEU A 415 5.17 28.02 -4.00
CA LEU A 415 4.72 29.40 -4.04
C LEU A 415 5.70 30.27 -3.26
N GLY A 416 6.44 31.11 -3.97
CA GLY A 416 7.46 31.99 -3.40
C GLY A 416 7.56 33.30 -4.17
N GLU A 417 8.18 34.31 -3.57
CA GLU A 417 8.37 35.61 -4.24
C GLU A 417 9.36 35.50 -5.41
N LYS A 418 10.37 34.63 -5.26
CA LYS A 418 11.41 34.34 -6.26
C LYS A 418 11.87 32.88 -6.12
N PRO A 419 12.33 32.22 -7.20
CA PRO A 419 13.04 30.96 -7.09
C PRO A 419 14.23 31.11 -6.14
N GLY A 420 14.35 30.23 -5.15
CA GLY A 420 15.37 30.35 -4.09
C GLY A 420 14.96 31.14 -2.84
N SER A 421 13.73 31.66 -2.77
CA SER A 421 13.20 32.36 -1.59
C SER A 421 12.48 31.41 -0.63
N TYR A 422 12.08 31.93 0.54
CA TYR A 422 11.23 31.23 1.50
C TYR A 422 9.94 30.74 0.82
N ILE A 423 9.59 29.50 1.10
CA ILE A 423 8.38 28.85 0.58
C ILE A 423 7.21 29.30 1.43
N ASN A 424 6.26 30.05 0.86
CA ASN A 424 5.09 30.51 1.61
C ASN A 424 4.03 29.43 1.71
N LYS A 425 3.87 28.65 0.64
CA LYS A 425 2.91 27.54 0.50
C LYS A 425 3.41 26.62 -0.61
N TRP A 426 2.82 25.43 -0.68
CA TRP A 426 2.96 24.57 -1.84
C TRP A 426 1.60 24.05 -2.30
N MET A 427 1.53 23.70 -3.58
CA MET A 427 0.38 23.03 -4.20
C MET A 427 0.88 21.77 -4.90
N ILE A 428 0.01 20.80 -5.12
CA ILE A 428 0.32 19.67 -6.01
C ILE A 428 -0.67 19.65 -7.15
N SER A 429 -0.12 19.60 -8.36
CA SER A 429 -0.89 19.32 -9.57
C SER A 429 -0.80 17.86 -9.95
N PHE A 430 -1.90 17.32 -10.50
CA PHE A 430 -1.96 15.99 -11.09
C PHE A 430 -3.10 15.95 -12.11
N GLU A 431 -2.89 15.34 -13.28
CA GLU A 431 -3.82 15.39 -14.42
C GLU A 431 -4.20 16.82 -14.86
N GLY A 432 -3.21 17.72 -14.88
CA GLY A 432 -3.40 19.09 -15.38
C GLY A 432 -4.18 20.03 -14.45
N GLN A 433 -4.48 19.61 -13.22
CA GLN A 433 -5.25 20.40 -12.24
C GLN A 433 -4.56 20.39 -10.87
N VAL A 434 -4.82 21.40 -10.04
CA VAL A 434 -4.36 21.47 -8.66
C VAL A 434 -5.28 20.62 -7.78
N ILE A 435 -4.71 19.59 -7.17
CA ILE A 435 -5.49 18.59 -6.42
C ILE A 435 -5.39 18.77 -4.91
N CYS A 436 -4.28 19.32 -4.40
CA CYS A 436 -4.03 19.52 -2.98
C CYS A 436 -3.23 20.80 -2.75
N GLU A 437 -3.53 21.50 -1.66
CA GLU A 437 -2.80 22.69 -1.20
C GLU A 437 -2.24 22.46 0.21
N SER A 438 -1.11 23.10 0.51
CA SER A 438 -0.41 22.97 1.78
C SER A 438 -1.16 23.62 2.93
N ILE A 439 -1.19 22.96 4.09
CA ILE A 439 -1.51 23.62 5.36
C ILE A 439 -0.26 24.30 5.93
N GLN A 440 0.92 23.69 5.74
CA GLN A 440 2.19 24.15 6.30
C GLN A 440 3.22 24.49 5.20
N PRO A 441 4.00 25.57 5.38
CA PRO A 441 5.04 26.01 4.44
C PRO A 441 6.34 25.21 4.59
N SER A 442 6.33 23.93 4.20
CA SER A 442 7.55 23.10 4.19
C SER A 442 7.66 22.31 2.89
N PHE A 443 8.82 22.38 2.25
CA PHE A 443 9.13 21.58 1.07
C PHE A 443 8.97 20.09 1.36
N LEU A 444 9.50 19.64 2.50
CA LEU A 444 9.44 18.23 2.89
C LEU A 444 8.00 17.72 2.98
N SER A 445 7.09 18.56 3.46
CA SER A 445 5.67 18.21 3.53
C SER A 445 4.98 18.11 2.16
N GLY A 446 5.42 18.91 1.19
CA GLY A 446 5.00 18.79 -0.20
C GLY A 446 5.56 17.54 -0.87
N LEU A 447 6.84 17.21 -0.61
CA LEU A 447 7.47 15.98 -1.10
C LEU A 447 6.75 14.74 -0.57
N ALA A 448 6.38 14.73 0.71
CA ALA A 448 5.58 13.67 1.32
C ALA A 448 4.23 13.47 0.63
N ALA A 449 3.55 14.57 0.27
CA ALA A 449 2.30 14.51 -0.45
C ALA A 449 2.48 14.03 -1.92
N VAL A 450 3.62 14.34 -2.57
CA VAL A 450 3.97 13.75 -3.89
C VAL A 450 4.10 12.23 -3.80
N PHE A 451 4.88 11.71 -2.84
CA PHE A 451 4.97 10.26 -2.62
C PHE A 451 3.61 9.65 -2.30
N SER A 452 2.80 10.33 -1.50
CA SER A 452 1.44 9.89 -1.17
C SER A 452 0.58 9.75 -2.42
N ILE A 453 0.58 10.74 -3.32
CA ILE A 453 -0.19 10.70 -4.57
C ILE A 453 0.26 9.55 -5.47
N ILE A 454 1.57 9.39 -5.63
CA ILE A 454 2.14 8.36 -6.51
C ILE A 454 1.66 6.96 -6.07
N TYR A 455 1.71 6.68 -4.78
CA TYR A 455 1.31 5.37 -4.24
C TYR A 455 -0.20 5.21 -4.16
N ASN A 456 -0.90 6.24 -3.65
CA ASN A 456 -2.34 6.19 -3.48
C ASN A 456 -3.06 6.02 -4.82
N PHE A 457 -2.56 6.58 -5.92
CA PHE A 457 -3.22 6.52 -7.22
C PHE A 457 -2.53 5.61 -8.24
N ASN A 458 -1.62 4.73 -7.79
CA ASN A 458 -0.91 3.75 -8.62
C ASN A 458 -0.20 4.40 -9.82
N VAL A 459 0.46 5.52 -9.58
CA VAL A 459 1.19 6.29 -10.60
C VAL A 459 2.62 5.79 -10.64
N GLU A 460 3.20 5.68 -11.83
CA GLU A 460 4.64 5.47 -11.97
C GLU A 460 5.38 6.77 -11.68
N TYR A 461 6.65 6.68 -11.28
CA TYR A 461 7.48 7.87 -11.18
C TYR A 461 7.60 8.51 -12.57
N GLN A 462 7.44 9.84 -12.61
CA GLN A 462 7.61 10.58 -13.85
C GLN A 462 9.03 10.43 -14.37
N VAL A 463 9.18 10.26 -15.68
CA VAL A 463 10.47 9.96 -16.31
C VAL A 463 11.49 11.07 -16.04
N GLU A 464 11.04 12.32 -15.92
CA GLU A 464 11.89 13.49 -15.73
C GLU A 464 12.49 13.60 -14.32
N ALA A 465 12.03 12.79 -13.34
CA ALA A 465 12.53 12.80 -11.96
C ALA A 465 12.61 11.39 -11.33
N ALA A 466 12.55 10.34 -12.15
CA ALA A 466 12.43 8.98 -11.69
C ALA A 466 13.63 8.53 -10.85
N CYS A 467 14.86 8.84 -11.26
CA CYS A 467 16.08 8.45 -10.54
C CYS A 467 16.13 9.11 -9.16
N THR A 468 15.78 10.40 -9.06
CA THR A 468 15.73 11.09 -7.78
C THR A 468 14.68 10.48 -6.85
N LEU A 469 13.45 10.27 -7.33
CA LEU A 469 12.38 9.70 -6.52
C LEU A 469 12.70 8.26 -6.07
N GLU A 470 13.26 7.46 -6.97
CA GLU A 470 13.76 6.12 -6.71
C GLU A 470 14.91 6.08 -5.69
N PHE A 471 15.79 7.07 -5.71
CA PHE A 471 16.87 7.19 -4.74
C PHE A 471 16.30 7.50 -3.35
N ILE A 472 15.40 8.47 -3.24
CA ILE A 472 14.77 8.87 -1.98
C ILE A 472 13.95 7.70 -1.38
N GLN A 473 13.17 6.99 -2.21
CA GLN A 473 12.44 5.80 -1.77
C GLN A 473 13.36 4.77 -1.09
N ARG A 474 14.59 4.61 -1.59
CA ARG A 474 15.57 3.65 -1.05
C ARG A 474 16.34 4.16 0.17
N LEU A 475 16.25 5.45 0.51
CA LEU A 475 16.76 5.97 1.79
C LEU A 475 15.82 5.61 2.95
N ASP A 476 14.51 5.54 2.68
CA ASP A 476 13.46 5.25 3.67
C ASP A 476 13.20 3.74 3.87
N ALA A 477 13.47 2.93 2.84
CA ALA A 477 13.33 1.47 2.85
C ALA A 477 14.47 0.83 3.63
#